data_AF-A0A496UU27-F1
#
_entry.id   AF-A0A496UU27-F1
#
_cell.length_a   1.000
_cell.length_b   1.000
_cell.length_c   1.000
_cell.angle_alpha   90.00
_cell.angle_beta   90.00
_cell.angle_gamma   90.00
#
_symmetry.space_group_name_H-M   'P 1'
#
loop_
_entity.id
_entity.type
_entity.pdbx_description
1 polymer ?
#
loop_
_entity_poly.entity_id
_entity_poly.type
_entity_poly.pdbx_seq_one_letter_code
_entity_poly.pdbx_strand_id
1 'polypeptide(L)' 'MIQDALKRVAVFLTLLLALTALGVLFATPSHAQTADDCLDCHDDEDLTKNTEGKVISLFVDIDAYRASIHGVEE' A
#
# COMPACT_ATOMS: atom_id res chain seq x y z
N MET A 1 44.64 12.73 -10.62
CA MET A 1 43.82 12.96 -9.40
C MET A 1 42.43 13.52 -9.71
N ILE A 2 42.28 14.75 -10.24
CA ILE A 2 40.95 15.34 -10.54
C ILE A 2 40.23 14.58 -11.68
N GLN A 3 40.94 14.20 -12.74
CA GLN A 3 40.37 13.45 -13.87
C GLN A 3 39.92 12.03 -13.49
N ASP A 4 40.62 11.39 -12.54
CA ASP A 4 40.26 10.05 -12.03
C ASP A 4 39.02 10.11 -11.15
N ALA A 5 38.89 11.16 -10.33
CA ALA A 5 37.69 11.43 -9.55
C ALA A 5 36.50 11.69 -10.47
N LEU A 6 36.66 12.50 -11.53
CA LEU A 6 35.60 12.75 -12.51
C LEU A 6 35.09 11.48 -13.19
N LYS A 7 36.01 10.58 -13.61
CA LYS A 7 35.65 9.30 -14.23
C LYS A 7 34.87 8.40 -13.26
N ARG A 8 35.32 8.30 -12.00
CA ARG A 8 34.64 7.50 -10.98
C ARG A 8 33.23 8.03 -10.68
N VAL A 9 33.07 9.34 -10.60
CA VAL A 9 31.75 9.99 -10.42
C VAL A 9 30.85 9.73 -11.62
N ALA A 10 31.37 9.86 -12.85
CA ALA A 10 30.58 9.59 -14.05
C ALA A 10 30.10 8.12 -14.11
N VAL A 11 30.99 7.16 -13.82
CA VAL A 11 30.61 5.73 -13.76
C VAL A 11 29.54 5.48 -12.69
N PHE A 12 29.71 6.07 -11.51
CA PHE A 12 28.72 5.93 -10.44
C PHE A 12 27.35 6.51 -10.83
N LEU A 13 27.32 7.69 -11.44
CA LEU A 13 26.08 8.30 -11.92
C LEU A 13 25.42 7.46 -13.02
N THR A 14 26.20 6.89 -13.95
CA THR A 14 25.65 6.01 -14.99
C THR A 14 25.07 4.72 -14.42
N LEU A 15 25.72 4.12 -13.40
CA LEU A 15 25.22 2.94 -12.72
C LEU A 15 23.93 3.26 -11.94
N LEU A 16 23.90 4.39 -11.24
CA LEU A 16 22.72 4.85 -10.53
C LEU A 16 21.54 5.03 -11.50
N LEU A 17 21.77 5.69 -12.63
CA LEU A 17 20.75 5.92 -13.66
C LEU A 17 20.27 4.61 -14.30
N ALA A 18 21.17 3.66 -14.53
CA ALA A 18 20.81 2.34 -15.05
C ALA A 18 19.96 1.55 -14.03
N LEU A 19 20.29 1.61 -12.74
CA LEU A 19 19.50 0.96 -11.68
C LEU A 19 18.11 1.57 -11.55
N THR A 20 17.99 2.90 -11.59
CA THR A 20 16.68 3.56 -11.51
C THR A 20 15.84 3.26 -12.73
N ALA A 21 16.41 3.29 -13.94
CA ALA A 21 15.72 2.91 -15.17
C ALA A 21 15.25 1.45 -15.13
N LEU A 22 16.08 0.54 -14.62
CA LEU A 22 15.70 -0.87 -14.45
C LEU A 22 14.56 -1.02 -13.44
N GLY A 23 14.59 -0.30 -12.33
CA GLY A 23 13.53 -0.31 -11.33
C GLY A 23 12.17 0.14 -11.87
N VAL A 24 12.15 1.13 -12.77
CA VAL A 24 10.91 1.60 -13.42
C VAL A 24 10.28 0.53 -14.30
N LEU A 25 11.07 -0.33 -14.96
CA LEU A 25 10.56 -1.43 -15.78
C LEU A 25 9.81 -2.49 -14.95
N PHE A 26 10.13 -2.60 -13.66
CA PHE A 26 9.49 -3.53 -12.73
C PHE A 26 8.49 -2.85 -11.77
N ALA A 27 8.20 -1.56 -11.97
CA ALA A 27 7.23 -0.86 -11.16
C ALA A 27 5.81 -1.36 -11.53
N THR A 28 5.20 -2.14 -10.64
CA THR A 28 3.79 -2.50 -10.75
C THR A 28 2.93 -1.40 -10.11
N PRO A 29 1.76 -1.05 -10.69
CA PRO A 29 0.83 -0.13 -10.04
C PRO A 29 0.41 -0.68 -8.69
N SER A 30 0.64 0.08 -7.62
CA SER A 30 0.05 -0.21 -6.31
C SER A 30 -1.44 0.09 -6.39
N HIS A 31 -2.26 -0.94 -6.34
CA HIS A 31 -3.70 -0.76 -6.18
C HIS A 31 -3.98 -0.58 -4.68
N ALA A 32 -4.87 0.36 -4.35
CA ALA A 32 -5.44 0.39 -3.02
C ALA A 32 -6.27 -0.90 -2.81
N GLN A 33 -6.37 -1.35 -1.57
CA GLN A 33 -7.32 -2.42 -1.23
C GLN A 33 -8.73 -1.90 -1.46
N THR A 34 -9.61 -2.78 -1.94
CA THR A 34 -11.02 -2.51 -2.14
C THR A 34 -11.77 -2.60 -0.81
N ALA A 35 -13.02 -2.11 -0.79
CA ALA A 35 -13.89 -2.34 0.37
C ALA A 35 -14.12 -3.84 0.60
N ASP A 36 -14.30 -4.62 -0.47
CA ASP A 36 -14.51 -6.06 -0.40
C ASP A 36 -13.32 -6.78 0.26
N ASP A 37 -12.06 -6.42 -0.07
CA ASP A 37 -10.86 -6.98 0.57
C ASP A 37 -10.86 -6.78 2.10
N CYS A 38 -11.49 -5.71 2.58
CA CYS A 38 -11.60 -5.42 4.01
C CYS A 38 -12.79 -6.16 4.63
N LEU A 39 -13.92 -6.20 3.91
CA LEU A 39 -15.17 -6.81 4.38
C LEU A 39 -15.08 -8.33 4.47
N ASP A 40 -14.16 -8.98 3.76
CA ASP A 40 -13.87 -10.42 3.87
C ASP A 40 -13.61 -10.92 5.32
N CYS A 41 -13.18 -10.02 6.21
CA CYS A 41 -13.05 -10.33 7.64
C CYS A 41 -14.02 -9.51 8.50
N HIS A 42 -14.35 -8.30 8.05
CA HIS A 42 -15.16 -7.36 8.82
C HIS A 42 -16.67 -7.62 8.74
N ASP A 43 -17.12 -8.62 7.98
CA ASP A 43 -18.50 -9.09 7.93
C ASP A 43 -18.87 -10.08 9.05
N ASP A 44 -17.88 -10.56 9.81
CA ASP A 44 -18.07 -11.47 10.94
C ASP A 44 -18.56 -10.70 12.18
N GLU A 45 -19.78 -11.01 12.62
CA GLU A 45 -20.43 -10.43 13.79
C GLU A 45 -19.65 -10.66 15.10
N ASP A 46 -18.87 -11.74 15.17
CA ASP A 46 -18.07 -12.10 16.34
C ASP A 46 -16.64 -11.52 16.29
N LEU A 47 -16.26 -10.85 15.19
CA LEU A 47 -14.92 -10.28 15.06
C LEU A 47 -14.72 -9.15 16.07
N THR A 48 -13.71 -9.30 16.91
CA THR A 48 -13.39 -8.35 17.97
C THR A 48 -11.88 -8.12 18.08
N LYS A 49 -11.50 -6.99 18.69
CA LYS A 49 -10.12 -6.75 19.13
C LYS A 49 -10.06 -6.14 20.53
N ASN A 50 -8.91 -6.29 21.17
CA ASN A 50 -8.60 -5.59 22.41
C ASN A 50 -7.94 -4.24 22.10
N THR A 51 -8.53 -3.16 22.59
CA THR A 51 -7.99 -1.79 22.56
C THR A 51 -8.02 -1.25 23.98
N GLU A 52 -6.85 -0.86 24.53
CA GLU A 52 -6.74 -0.25 25.86
C GLU A 52 -7.41 -1.08 26.99
N GLY A 53 -7.30 -2.41 26.91
CA GLY A 53 -7.91 -3.33 27.89
C GLY A 53 -9.42 -3.53 27.73
N LYS A 54 -10.04 -2.96 26.68
CA LYS A 54 -11.44 -3.17 26.33
C LYS A 54 -11.57 -4.02 25.07
N VAL A 55 -12.48 -4.98 25.08
CA VAL A 55 -12.92 -5.69 23.87
C VAL A 55 -13.89 -4.80 23.09
N ILE A 56 -13.58 -4.54 21.82
CA ILE A 56 -14.45 -3.82 20.88
C ILE A 56 -14.77 -4.70 19.68
N SER A 57 -15.99 -4.56 19.15
CA SER A 57 -16.37 -5.20 17.89
C SER A 57 -15.67 -4.51 16.72
N LEU A 58 -15.32 -5.31 15.71
CA LEU A 58 -14.82 -4.88 14.41
C LEU A 58 -15.83 -5.14 13.29
N PHE A 59 -16.97 -5.74 13.60
CA PHE A 59 -18.04 -6.03 12.66
C PHE A 59 -18.53 -4.76 11.96
N VAL A 60 -18.79 -4.89 10.66
CA VAL A 60 -19.40 -3.90 9.79
C VAL A 60 -20.62 -4.52 9.14
N ASP A 61 -21.79 -3.91 9.37
CA ASP A 61 -23.00 -4.23 8.63
C ASP A 61 -22.83 -3.80 7.16
N ILE A 62 -22.68 -4.78 6.26
CA ILE A 62 -22.42 -4.57 4.84
C ILE A 62 -23.56 -3.79 4.17
N ASP A 63 -24.82 -4.08 4.54
CA ASP A 63 -25.98 -3.45 3.92
C ASP A 63 -26.07 -1.98 4.33
N ALA A 64 -25.83 -1.69 5.62
CA ALA A 64 -25.75 -0.33 6.12
C ALA A 64 -24.56 0.45 5.50
N TYR A 65 -23.40 -0.21 5.34
CA TYR A 65 -22.23 0.37 4.70
C TYR A 65 -22.51 0.76 3.23
N ARG A 66 -23.08 -0.16 2.45
CA ARG A 66 -23.44 0.05 1.03
C ARG A 66 -24.46 1.17 0.85
N ALA A 67 -25.39 1.34 1.80
CA ALA A 67 -26.37 2.43 1.78
C ALA A 67 -25.80 3.80 2.22
N SER A 68 -24.57 3.85 2.74
CA SER A 68 -23.93 5.07 3.22
C SER A 68 -23.25 5.87 2.11
N ILE A 69 -22.79 7.08 2.43
CA ILE A 69 -21.97 7.90 1.50
C ILE A 69 -20.60 7.26 1.20
N HIS A 70 -20.21 6.22 1.94
CA HIS A 70 -18.97 5.47 1.74
C HIS A 70 -19.15 4.20 0.89
N GLY A 71 -20.40 3.79 0.59
CA GLY A 71 -20.70 2.58 -0.19
C GLY A 71 -20.78 2.81 -1.71
N VAL A 72 -20.47 4.02 -2.19
CA VAL A 72 -20.61 4.44 -3.58
C VAL A 72 -19.33 4.28 -4.42
N GLU A 73 -18.29 3.62 -3.89
CA GLU A 73 -17.02 3.44 -4.59
C GLU A 73 -16.71 1.95 -4.85
N GLU A 74 -16.37 1.63 -6.10
CA GLU A 74 -15.73 0.38 -6.56
C GLU A 74 -14.22 0.57 -6.71
#